data_AF-A0A136I2T5-F1
#
_entry.id   AF-A0A136I2T5-F1
#
_cell.length_a   1.000
_cell.length_b   1.000
_cell.length_c   1.000
_cell.angle_alpha   90.00
_cell.angle_beta   90.00
_cell.angle_gamma   90.00
#
_symmetry.space_group_name_H-M   'P 1'
#
loop_
_entity.id
_entity.type
_entity.pdbx_description
1 polymer ?
#
loop_
_entity_poly.entity_id
_entity_poly.type
_entity_poly.pdbx_seq_one_letter_code
_entity_poly.pdbx_strand_id
1 'polypeptide(L)'
;MPHIRARGLEIEAVQKVAGNIVEQLAKVTETPNDHFTLEYIASQFLTSGGASPAYPYIEVLWFDRGQDMKSTVAVIIDKALRTVVDKNTDITVVFSDLNGADYYENGAHF
;
A
#
# COMPACT_ATOMS: atom_id res chain seq x y z
N MET A 1 5.28 -8.68 7.70
CA MET A 1 6.02 -8.34 6.47
C MET A 1 5.09 -8.15 5.27
N PRO A 2 4.08 -7.28 5.37
CA PRO A 2 3.77 -6.45 4.21
C PRO A 2 4.25 -5.02 4.43
N HIS A 3 5.00 -4.50 3.45
CA HIS A 3 5.35 -3.09 3.36
C HIS A 3 4.42 -2.41 2.37
N ILE A 4 3.74 -1.37 2.82
CA ILE A 4 2.82 -0.58 2.01
C ILE A 4 3.51 0.74 1.71
N ARG A 5 3.63 1.10 0.44
CA ARG A 5 4.17 2.40 0.03
C ARG A 5 3.10 3.18 -0.70
N ALA A 6 2.84 4.39 -0.24
CA ALA A 6 1.84 5.27 -0.81
C ALA A 6 2.51 6.49 -1.46
N ARG A 7 2.22 6.73 -2.74
CA ARG A 7 2.61 7.94 -3.47
C ARG A 7 1.45 8.54 -4.24
N GLY A 8 1.61 9.79 -4.67
CA GLY A 8 0.56 10.53 -5.39
C GLY A 8 -0.63 10.92 -4.53
N LEU A 9 -0.39 11.10 -3.23
CA LEU A 9 -1.32 11.57 -2.22
C LEU A 9 -0.68 12.71 -1.42
N GLU A 10 -1.51 13.54 -0.81
CA GLU A 10 -1.06 14.44 0.25
C GLU A 10 -0.75 13.63 1.53
N ILE A 11 0.27 14.04 2.29
CA ILE A 11 0.70 13.31 3.49
C ILE A 11 -0.43 13.23 4.53
N GLU A 12 -1.23 14.27 4.68
CA GLU A 12 -2.36 14.32 5.60
C GLU A 12 -3.46 13.32 5.22
N ALA A 13 -3.66 13.07 3.92
CA ALA A 13 -4.61 12.06 3.45
C ALA A 13 -4.12 10.66 3.85
N VAL A 14 -2.83 10.37 3.66
CA VAL A 14 -2.21 9.10 4.07
C VAL A 14 -2.31 8.89 5.58
N GLN A 15 -1.97 9.91 6.37
CA GLN A 15 -2.04 9.84 7.83
C GLN A 15 -3.44 9.51 8.36
N LYS A 16 -4.49 10.05 7.73
CA LYS A 16 -5.89 9.78 8.12
C LYS A 16 -6.30 8.33 7.93
N VAL A 17 -5.80 7.67 6.89
CA VAL A 17 -6.23 6.30 6.53
C VAL A 17 -5.26 5.22 6.97
N ALA A 18 -4.00 5.55 7.29
CA ALA A 18 -2.94 4.57 7.51
C ALA A 18 -3.29 3.54 8.60
N GLY A 19 -3.77 4.01 9.76
CA GLY A 19 -4.13 3.11 10.87
C GLY A 19 -5.28 2.17 10.51
N ASN A 20 -6.32 2.68 9.84
CA ASN A 20 -7.47 1.89 9.41
C ASN A 20 -7.09 0.84 8.34
N ILE A 21 -6.22 1.21 7.39
CA ILE A 21 -5.68 0.26 6.40
C ILE A 21 -4.95 -0.87 7.13
N VAL A 22 -3.99 -0.54 8.01
CA VAL A 22 -3.20 -1.55 8.73
C VAL A 22 -4.12 -2.48 9.54
N GLU A 23 -5.07 -1.94 10.30
CA GLU A 23 -5.98 -2.73 11.13
C GLU A 23 -6.83 -3.71 10.29
N GLN A 24 -7.41 -3.24 9.19
CA GLN A 24 -8.24 -4.09 8.33
C GLN A 24 -7.40 -5.18 7.64
N LEU A 25 -6.23 -4.81 7.13
CA LEU A 25 -5.35 -5.75 6.44
C LEU A 25 -4.78 -6.80 7.41
N ALA A 26 -4.37 -6.41 8.61
CA ALA A 26 -3.93 -7.31 9.66
C ALA A 26 -5.00 -8.37 9.99
N LYS A 27 -6.25 -7.93 10.12
CA LYS A 27 -7.39 -8.82 10.39
C LYS A 27 -7.62 -9.84 9.28
N VAL A 28 -7.65 -9.42 8.01
CA VAL A 28 -7.95 -10.36 6.89
C VAL A 28 -6.78 -11.25 6.52
N THR A 29 -5.55 -10.82 6.77
CA THR A 29 -4.33 -11.60 6.50
C THR A 29 -3.85 -12.41 7.70
N GLU A 30 -4.59 -12.37 8.82
CA GLU A 30 -4.23 -13.00 10.09
C GLU A 30 -2.78 -12.69 10.52
N THR A 31 -2.35 -11.44 10.26
CA THR A 31 -0.99 -10.98 10.49
C THR A 31 -1.02 -9.88 11.57
N PRO A 32 -0.15 -9.92 12.60
CA PRO A 32 -0.07 -8.87 13.61
C PRO A 32 0.11 -7.46 13.02
N ASN A 33 -0.49 -6.44 13.65
CA ASN A 33 -0.42 -5.05 13.18
C ASN A 33 1.03 -4.52 13.10
N ASP A 34 1.88 -4.89 14.06
CA ASP A 34 3.28 -4.49 14.15
C ASP A 34 4.17 -5.11 13.05
N HIS A 35 3.66 -6.10 12.31
CA HIS A 35 4.32 -6.65 11.13
C HIS A 35 4.04 -5.86 9.85
N PHE A 36 3.22 -4.80 9.91
CA PHE A 36 2.95 -3.91 8.79
C PHE A 36 3.80 -2.64 8.89
N THR A 37 4.22 -2.14 7.73
CA THR A 37 4.69 -0.76 7.58
C THR A 37 3.84 -0.07 6.53
N LEU A 38 3.59 1.23 6.73
CA LEU A 38 2.96 2.08 5.73
C LEU A 38 3.78 3.36 5.60
N GLU A 39 4.38 3.55 4.44
CA GLU A 39 5.31 4.63 4.13
C GLU A 39 4.65 5.64 3.18
N TYR A 40 4.84 6.92 3.46
CA TYR A 40 4.56 7.99 2.50
C TYR A 40 5.81 8.27 1.66
N ILE A 41 5.68 8.21 0.33
CA ILE A 41 6.75 8.52 -0.61
C ILE A 41 6.46 9.85 -1.30
N ALA A 42 7.16 10.90 -0.84
CA ALA A 42 7.14 12.20 -1.48
C ALA A 42 7.74 12.11 -2.88
N SER A 43 6.90 12.25 -3.90
CA SER A 43 7.30 12.14 -5.31
C SER A 43 6.51 13.12 -6.18
N GLN A 44 7.09 13.49 -7.31
CA GLN A 44 6.45 14.35 -8.31
C GLN A 44 6.23 13.55 -9.60
N PHE A 45 5.03 13.62 -10.15
CA PHE A 45 4.70 12.96 -11.40
C PHE A 45 5.04 13.89 -12.55
N LEU A 46 5.80 13.37 -13.51
CA LEU A 46 6.21 14.10 -14.71
C LEU A 46 5.70 13.36 -15.95
N THR A 47 5.22 14.12 -16.91
CA THR A 47 4.88 13.65 -18.26
C THR A 47 5.76 14.38 -19.28
N SER A 48 5.59 14.09 -20.57
CA SER A 48 6.29 14.83 -21.63
C SER A 48 6.04 16.35 -21.59
N GLY A 49 4.93 16.78 -20.99
CA GLY A 49 4.59 18.19 -20.77
C GLY A 49 5.13 18.80 -19.46
N GLY A 50 5.91 18.05 -18.67
CA GLY A 50 6.39 18.48 -17.37
C GLY A 50 5.54 17.97 -16.21
N ALA A 51 5.40 18.77 -15.15
CA ALA A 51 4.66 18.40 -13.95
C ALA A 51 3.21 18.01 -14.29
N SER A 52 2.78 16.88 -13.73
CA SER A 52 1.43 16.33 -13.91
C SER A 52 0.77 16.14 -12.55
N PRO A 53 -0.56 16.26 -12.47
CA PRO A 53 -1.30 15.75 -11.33
C PRO A 53 -0.89 14.29 -11.08
N ALA A 54 -0.54 13.99 -9.83
CA ALA A 54 -0.35 12.62 -9.40
C ALA A 54 -1.71 11.98 -9.10
N TYR A 55 -1.72 10.67 -8.94
CA TYR A 55 -2.88 9.92 -8.46
C TYR A 55 -2.42 8.88 -7.45
N PRO A 56 -3.30 8.41 -6.55
CA PRO A 56 -2.98 7.41 -5.55
C PRO A 56 -2.40 6.14 -6.19
N TYR A 57 -1.14 5.87 -5.87
CA TYR A 57 -0.43 4.67 -6.31
C TYR A 57 0.12 3.97 -5.07
N ILE A 58 -0.42 2.79 -4.79
CA ILE A 58 -0.11 1.99 -3.61
C ILE A 58 0.64 0.74 -4.03
N GLU A 59 1.82 0.54 -3.46
CA GLU A 59 2.60 -0.69 -3.63
C GLU A 59 2.47 -1.54 -2.36
N VAL A 60 2.23 -2.83 -2.53
CA VAL A 60 2.17 -3.82 -1.44
C VAL A 60 3.28 -4.84 -1.69
N LEU A 61 4.38 -4.70 -0.95
CA LEU A 61 5.50 -5.65 -0.98
C LEU A 61 5.28 -6.67 0.13
N TRP A 62 5.10 -7.94 -0.21
CA TRP A 62 4.70 -8.95 0.77
C TRP A 62 5.10 -10.36 0.35
N PHE A 63 5.02 -11.33 1.25
CA PHE A 63 4.99 -12.75 0.83
C PHE A 63 3.60 -13.08 0.27
N ASP A 64 3.57 -13.71 -0.91
CA ASP A 64 2.32 -13.98 -1.63
C ASP A 64 1.37 -14.85 -0.79
N ARG A 65 0.09 -14.47 -0.78
CA ARG A 65 -1.00 -15.20 -0.11
C ARG A 65 -2.10 -15.61 -1.10
N GLY A 66 -1.82 -15.53 -2.40
CA GLY A 66 -2.73 -15.92 -3.47
C GLY A 66 -3.64 -14.78 -3.95
N GLN A 67 -4.25 -15.01 -5.12
CA GLN A 67 -4.99 -13.98 -5.86
C GLN A 67 -6.25 -13.48 -5.15
N ASP A 68 -6.96 -14.35 -4.44
CA ASP A 68 -8.15 -13.97 -3.69
C ASP A 68 -7.80 -12.97 -2.58
N MET A 69 -6.73 -13.24 -1.84
CA MET A 69 -6.24 -12.34 -0.80
C MET A 69 -5.74 -11.01 -1.39
N LYS A 70 -5.00 -11.03 -2.51
CA LYS A 70 -4.61 -9.81 -3.24
C LYS A 70 -5.84 -8.97 -3.59
N SER A 71 -6.90 -9.62 -4.07
CA SER A 71 -8.14 -8.94 -4.47
C SER A 71 -8.86 -8.33 -3.26
N THR A 72 -8.94 -9.05 -2.14
CA THR A 72 -9.47 -8.53 -0.88
C THR A 72 -8.68 -7.33 -0.37
N VAL A 73 -7.35 -7.42 -0.32
CA VAL A 73 -6.45 -6.35 0.13
C VAL A 73 -6.62 -5.11 -0.75
N ALA A 74 -6.65 -5.27 -2.08
CA ALA A 74 -6.83 -4.16 -3.02
C ALA A 74 -8.17 -3.43 -2.79
N VAL A 75 -9.26 -4.16 -2.56
CA VAL A 75 -10.58 -3.59 -2.27
C VAL A 75 -10.60 -2.82 -0.94
N ILE A 76 -9.90 -3.33 0.09
CA ILE A 76 -9.80 -2.63 1.38
C ILE A 76 -9.05 -1.30 1.21
N ILE A 77 -7.92 -1.32 0.51
CA ILE A 77 -7.12 -0.12 0.25
C ILE A 77 -7.92 0.91 -0.57
N ASP A 78 -8.57 0.49 -1.67
CA ASP A 78 -9.42 1.39 -2.47
C ASP A 78 -10.50 2.04 -1.58
N LYS A 79 -11.28 1.24 -0.85
CA LYS A 79 -12.35 1.77 0.02
C LYS A 79 -11.84 2.74 1.07
N ALA A 80 -10.70 2.48 1.70
CA ALA A 80 -10.11 3.38 2.67
C ALA A 80 -9.72 4.71 2.02
N LEU A 81 -9.07 4.67 0.85
CA LEU A 81 -8.65 5.86 0.12
C LEU A 81 -9.82 6.69 -0.42
N ARG A 82 -10.95 6.06 -0.80
CA ARG A 82 -12.18 6.78 -1.21
C ARG A 82 -12.74 7.73 -0.14
N THR A 83 -12.29 7.63 1.11
CA THR A 83 -12.68 8.55 2.19
C THR A 83 -11.87 9.86 2.20
N VAL A 84 -10.74 9.90 1.49
CA VAL A 84 -9.79 11.02 1.48
C VAL A 84 -9.45 11.55 0.09
N VAL A 85 -9.95 10.92 -0.98
CA VAL A 85 -9.79 11.39 -2.36
C VAL A 85 -11.14 11.58 -3.05
N ASP A 86 -11.18 12.35 -4.13
CA ASP A 86 -12.41 12.56 -4.89
C ASP A 86 -12.96 11.25 -5.46
N LYS A 87 -14.29 11.14 -5.53
CA LYS A 87 -15.00 9.92 -5.95
C LYS A 87 -14.52 9.36 -7.29
N ASN A 88 -14.12 10.23 -8.22
CA ASN A 88 -13.70 9.86 -9.57
C ASN A 88 -12.17 9.73 -9.72
N THR A 89 -11.41 9.84 -8.62
CA THR A 89 -9.95 9.68 -8.65
C THR A 89 -9.60 8.22 -8.97
N ASP A 90 -8.70 8.00 -9.92
CA ASP A 90 -8.16 6.66 -10.16
C ASP A 90 -7.27 6.24 -8.99
N ILE A 91 -7.44 5.02 -8.50
CA ILE A 91 -6.62 4.44 -7.43
C ILE A 91 -5.97 3.19 -7.98
N THR A 92 -4.65 3.09 -7.86
CA THR A 92 -3.90 1.91 -8.29
C THR A 92 -3.29 1.20 -7.08
N VAL A 93 -3.46 -0.12 -7.02
CA VAL A 93 -2.80 -1.00 -6.05
C VAL A 93 -2.00 -2.04 -6.82
N VAL A 94 -0.69 -2.11 -6.58
CA VAL A 94 0.21 -3.07 -7.21
C VAL A 94 0.87 -3.93 -6.14
N PHE A 95 0.89 -5.25 -6.38
CA PHE A 95 1.55 -6.20 -5.51
C PHE A 95 2.94 -6.54 -6.05
N SER A 96 3.90 -6.66 -5.14
CA SER A 96 5.22 -7.22 -5.41
C SER A 96 5.44 -8.39 -4.46
N ASP A 97 5.45 -9.59 -5.02
CA ASP A 97 5.67 -10.81 -4.25
C ASP A 97 7.16 -10.93 -3.93
N LEU A 98 7.47 -10.96 -2.64
CA LEU A 98 8.80 -11.15 -2.09
C LEU A 98 9.08 -12.65 -1.94
N ASN A 99 10.35 -13.01 -2.08
CA ASN A 99 10.83 -14.36 -1.78
C ASN A 99 11.39 -14.38 -0.35
N GLY A 100 10.89 -15.30 0.49
CA GLY A 100 11.33 -15.43 1.89
C GLY A 100 12.84 -15.65 2.02
N ALA A 101 13.44 -16.45 1.12
CA ALA A 101 14.87 -16.72 1.12
C ALA A 101 15.75 -15.48 0.80
N ASP A 102 15.17 -14.47 0.14
CA ASP A 102 15.83 -13.21 -0.21
C ASP A 102 15.48 -12.07 0.77
N TYR A 103 14.60 -12.34 1.74
CA TYR A 103 14.14 -11.37 2.71
C TYR A 103 14.78 -11.65 4.07
N TYR A 104 15.64 -10.75 4.54
CA TYR A 104 16.35 -10.91 5.81
C TYR A 104 15.86 -9.91 6.86
N GLU A 105 15.57 -10.40 8.06
CA GLU A 105 15.38 -9.59 9.27
C GLU A 105 16.34 -10.07 10.36
N ASN A 106 17.02 -9.13 11.03
CA ASN A 106 18.02 -9.45 12.06
C ASN A 106 19.11 -10.44 11.61
N GLY A 107 19.45 -10.44 10.32
CA GLY A 107 20.47 -11.31 9.73
C GLY A 107 20.00 -12.74 9.42
N ALA A 108 18.72 -13.07 9.61
CA ALA A 108 18.12 -14.35 9.24
C ALA A 108 17.02 -14.16 8.18
N HIS A 109 16.87 -15.12 7.27
CA HIS A 109 15.81 -15.07 6.26
C HIS A 109 14.51 -15.72 6.74
N PHE A 110 13.42 -15.46 6.02
CA PHE A 110 12.12 -16.09 6.25
C PHE A 110 11.95 -17.38 5.46
#